data_AF-A0A3A0CZG1-F1
#
_entry.id   AF-A0A3A0CZG1-F1
#
_cell.length_a   1.000
_cell.length_b   1.000
_cell.length_c   1.000
_cell.angle_alpha   90.00
_cell.angle_beta   90.00
_cell.angle_gamma   90.00
#
_symmetry.space_group_name_H-M   'P 1'
#
loop_
_entity.id
_entity.type
_entity.pdbx_description
1 polymer ?
#
loop_
_entity_poly.entity_id
_entity_poly.type
_entity_poly.pdbx_seq_one_letter_code
_entity_poly.pdbx_strand_id
1 'polypeptide(L)'
;MIQCEQCEHFRRGPGGEARLMCDPFSTIKEPECLQKWQLLRLAELSRKADRMVGAYEATLEIYRRFEPLQEKMFRHMEREIDDAEESDSWKYEDDDEADDAEGR
;
A
#
# COMPACT_ATOMS: atom_id res chain seq x y z
N MET A 1 2.79 -43.54 -14.01
CA MET A 1 2.59 -42.32 -13.21
C MET A 1 3.49 -42.33 -11.99
N ILE A 2 4.60 -41.59 -12.07
CA ILE A 2 5.47 -41.35 -10.92
C ILE A 2 4.77 -40.43 -9.91
N GLN A 3 4.89 -40.73 -8.62
CA GLN A 3 4.46 -39.78 -7.59
C GLN A 3 5.48 -38.65 -7.51
N CYS A 4 5.04 -37.39 -7.39
CA CYS A 4 5.97 -36.26 -7.31
C CYS A 4 6.97 -36.41 -6.15
N GLU A 5 6.58 -37.03 -5.04
CA GLU A 5 7.46 -37.29 -3.89
C GLU A 5 8.65 -38.21 -4.21
N GLN A 6 8.52 -39.01 -5.26
CA GLN A 6 9.56 -39.93 -5.75
C GLN A 6 10.36 -39.33 -6.90
N CYS A 7 10.09 -38.09 -7.30
CA CYS A 7 10.74 -37.40 -8.41
C CYS A 7 11.92 -36.55 -7.94
N GLU A 8 13.05 -36.61 -8.67
CA GLU A 8 14.27 -35.84 -8.40
C GLU A 8 14.07 -34.30 -8.43
N HIS A 9 13.04 -33.84 -9.14
CA HIS A 9 12.71 -32.42 -9.27
C HIS A 9 11.73 -31.91 -8.21
N PHE A 10 11.26 -32.76 -7.29
CA PHE A 10 10.36 -32.35 -6.22
C PHE A 10 11.12 -32.03 -4.94
N ARG A 11 10.74 -30.92 -4.29
CA ARG A 11 11.22 -30.56 -2.96
C ARG A 11 10.07 -30.12 -2.07
N ARG A 12 10.13 -30.49 -0.79
CA ARG A 12 9.30 -29.91 0.26
C ARG A 12 10.06 -28.77 0.95
N GLY A 13 9.44 -27.60 1.03
CA GLY A 13 9.97 -26.47 1.78
C GLY A 13 9.82 -26.65 3.29
N PRO A 14 10.44 -25.77 4.09
CA PRO A 14 10.44 -25.86 5.55
C PRO A 14 9.04 -25.80 6.19
N GLY A 15 8.05 -25.22 5.49
CA GLY A 15 6.64 -25.18 5.92
C GLY A 15 5.75 -26.29 5.34
N GLY A 16 6.33 -27.34 4.75
CA GLY A 16 5.56 -28.41 4.08
C GLY A 16 5.01 -28.03 2.70
N GLU A 17 5.39 -26.88 2.17
CA GLU A 17 5.03 -26.43 0.83
C GLU A 17 5.68 -27.29 -0.26
N ALA A 18 4.87 -27.79 -1.19
CA ALA A 18 5.34 -28.50 -2.37
C ALA A 18 5.96 -27.51 -3.37
N ARG A 19 7.21 -27.76 -3.76
CA ARG A 19 7.90 -27.03 -4.84
C ARG A 19 8.34 -28.00 -5.92
N LEU A 20 7.94 -27.71 -7.16
CA LEU A 20 8.43 -28.40 -8.34
C LEU A 20 9.54 -27.56 -8.98
N MET A 21 10.73 -28.15 -9.07
CA MET A 21 11.90 -27.57 -9.73
C MET A 21 12.01 -28.04 -11.20
N CYS A 22 10.95 -28.63 -11.73
CA CYS A 22 10.88 -29.06 -13.13
C CYS A 22 10.78 -27.83 -14.04
N ASP A 23 11.57 -27.84 -15.10
CA ASP A 23 11.37 -27.02 -16.30
C ASP A 23 10.36 -27.71 -17.24
N PRO A 24 9.20 -27.07 -17.53
CA PRO A 24 8.17 -27.55 -18.44
C PRO A 24 8.66 -27.97 -19.84
N PHE A 25 9.78 -27.44 -20.30
CA PHE A 25 10.28 -27.66 -21.66
C PHE A 25 11.43 -28.66 -21.76
N SER A 26 12.05 -29.04 -20.65
CA SER A 26 13.27 -29.86 -20.67
C SER A 26 13.28 -31.06 -19.71
N THR A 27 12.56 -31.00 -18.59
CA THR A 27 12.68 -32.00 -17.50
C THR A 27 11.35 -32.67 -17.13
N ILE A 28 10.31 -32.46 -17.92
CA ILE A 28 9.01 -33.13 -17.75
C ILE A 28 9.15 -34.62 -18.13
N LYS A 29 8.83 -35.50 -17.17
CA LYS A 29 8.92 -36.96 -17.34
C LYS A 29 7.66 -37.58 -17.94
N GLU A 30 6.49 -37.05 -17.60
CA GLU A 30 5.18 -37.53 -18.03
C GLU A 30 4.26 -36.32 -18.31
N PRO A 31 3.31 -36.39 -19.26
CA PRO A 31 2.45 -35.26 -19.61
C PRO A 31 1.61 -34.73 -18.43
N GLU A 32 1.26 -35.59 -17.47
CA GLU A 32 0.54 -35.22 -16.25
C GLU A 32 1.37 -34.32 -15.33
N CYS A 33 2.70 -34.33 -15.45
CA CYS A 33 3.57 -33.43 -14.69
C CYS A 33 3.36 -31.97 -15.11
N LEU A 34 3.02 -31.71 -16.37
CA LEU A 34 2.70 -30.35 -16.83
C LEU A 34 1.42 -29.82 -16.16
N GLN A 35 0.40 -30.67 -16.04
CA GLN A 35 -0.84 -30.31 -15.34
C GLN A 35 -0.60 -30.05 -13.84
N LYS A 36 0.15 -30.94 -13.17
CA LYS A 36 0.52 -30.75 -11.75
C LYS A 36 1.34 -29.47 -11.54
N TRP A 37 2.25 -29.18 -12.47
CA TRP A 37 3.04 -27.95 -12.48
C TRP A 37 2.16 -26.71 -12.61
N GLN A 38 1.22 -26.71 -13.57
CA GLN A 38 0.28 -25.61 -13.77
C GLN A 38 -0.57 -25.37 -12.51
N LEU A 39 -1.10 -26.44 -11.90
CA LEU A 39 -1.89 -26.34 -10.66
C LEU A 39 -1.09 -25.74 -9.50
N LEU A 40 0.15 -26.22 -9.28
CA LEU A 40 1.00 -25.67 -8.23
C LEU A 40 1.38 -24.22 -8.50
N ARG A 41 1.63 -23.85 -9.75
CA ARG A 41 1.95 -22.48 -10.13
C ARG A 41 0.77 -21.52 -9.90
N LEU A 42 -0.44 -21.95 -10.23
CA LEU A 42 -1.67 -21.20 -9.97
C LEU A 42 -1.91 -21.03 -8.47
N ALA A 43 -1.73 -22.08 -7.68
CA ALA A 43 -1.84 -22.01 -6.22
C ALA A 43 -0.77 -21.10 -5.59
N GLU A 44 0.45 -21.07 -6.15
CA GLU A 44 1.50 -20.14 -5.71
C GLU A 44 1.12 -18.68 -6.00
N LEU A 45 0.59 -18.41 -7.21
CA LEU A 45 0.15 -17.08 -7.62
C LEU A 45 -1.03 -16.58 -6.80
N SER A 46 -2.03 -17.44 -6.54
CA SER A 46 -3.19 -17.06 -5.71
C SER A 46 -2.76 -16.67 -4.29
N ARG A 47 -1.89 -17.47 -3.66
CA ARG A 47 -1.34 -17.15 -2.33
C ARG A 47 -0.57 -15.83 -2.30
N LYS A 48 0.13 -15.48 -3.37
CA LYS A 48 0.82 -14.17 -3.47
C LYS A 48 -0.20 -13.03 -3.56
N ALA A 49 -1.26 -13.20 -4.36
CA ALA A 49 -2.34 -12.23 -4.46
C ALA A 49 -3.03 -12.02 -3.11
N ASP A 50 -3.39 -13.08 -2.40
CA ASP A 50 -4.02 -13.00 -1.07
C ASP A 50 -3.17 -12.21 -0.08
N ARG A 51 -1.84 -12.44 -0.08
CA ARG A 51 -0.90 -11.68 0.77
C ARG A 51 -0.82 -10.20 0.39
N MET A 52 -0.80 -9.88 -0.90
CA MET A 52 -0.77 -8.49 -1.35
C MET A 52 -2.05 -7.76 -0.98
N VAL A 53 -3.20 -8.38 -1.19
CA VAL A 53 -4.51 -7.82 -0.81
C VAL A 53 -4.58 -7.59 0.70
N GLY A 54 -4.23 -8.59 1.52
CA GLY A 54 -4.24 -8.44 2.97
C GLY A 54 -3.29 -7.35 3.48
N ALA A 55 -2.11 -7.19 2.87
CA ALA A 55 -1.19 -6.09 3.22
C ALA A 55 -1.77 -4.71 2.87
N TYR A 56 -2.45 -4.62 1.73
CA TYR A 56 -3.11 -3.37 1.31
C TYR A 56 -4.30 -3.02 2.22
N GLU A 57 -5.13 -4.00 2.57
CA GLU A 57 -6.25 -3.83 3.50
C GLU A 57 -5.78 -3.35 4.88
N ALA A 58 -4.70 -3.93 5.41
CA ALA A 58 -4.09 -3.48 6.66
C ALA A 58 -3.61 -2.02 6.60
N THR A 59 -3.10 -1.58 5.44
CA THR A 59 -2.66 -0.20 5.22
C THR A 59 -3.86 0.75 5.21
N LEU A 60 -4.96 0.35 4.55
CA LEU A 60 -6.20 1.14 4.54
C LEU A 60 -6.81 1.28 5.93
N GLU A 61 -6.75 0.24 6.77
CA GLU A 61 -7.21 0.30 8.14
C GLU A 61 -6.43 1.33 8.95
N ILE A 62 -5.11 1.39 8.77
CA ILE A 62 -4.25 2.40 9.39
C ILE A 62 -4.67 3.80 8.94
N TYR A 63 -4.90 4.02 7.64
CA TYR A 63 -5.35 5.32 7.15
C TYR A 63 -6.72 5.73 7.72
N ARG A 64 -7.69 4.81 7.78
CA ARG A 64 -8.99 5.07 8.43
C ARG A 64 -8.84 5.44 9.90
N ARG A 65 -7.89 4.84 10.60
CA ARG A 65 -7.61 5.19 12.00
C ARG A 65 -7.00 6.59 12.16
N PHE A 66 -6.20 7.04 11.19
CA PHE A 66 -5.56 8.36 11.22
C PHE A 66 -6.42 9.49 10.66
N GLU A 67 -7.47 9.19 9.90
CA GLU A 67 -8.44 10.16 9.38
C GLU A 67 -8.92 11.20 10.41
N PRO A 68 -9.43 10.83 11.61
CA PRO A 68 -9.89 11.83 12.58
C PRO A 68 -8.76 12.66 13.19
N LEU A 69 -7.52 12.15 13.17
CA LEU A 69 -6.35 12.91 13.63
C LEU A 69 -5.93 13.94 12.58
N GLN A 70 -5.94 13.55 11.30
CA GLN A 70 -5.70 14.47 10.18
C GLN A 70 -6.70 15.62 10.22
N GLU A 71 -7.99 15.32 10.40
CA GLU A 71 -9.03 16.35 10.49
C GLU A 71 -8.81 17.32 11.66
N LYS A 72 -8.38 16.81 12.83
CA LYS A 72 -8.04 17.66 13.98
C LYS A 72 -6.81 18.53 13.73
N MET A 73 -5.79 18.00 13.05
CA MET A 73 -4.61 18.78 12.70
C MET A 73 -4.95 19.89 11.71
N PHE A 74 -5.76 19.61 10.68
CA PHE A 74 -6.22 20.64 9.73
C PHE A 74 -6.98 21.77 10.45
N ARG A 75 -7.96 21.43 11.30
CA ARG A 75 -8.70 22.46 12.06
C ARG A 75 -7.83 23.26 13.02
N HIS A 76 -6.79 22.65 13.58
CA HIS A 76 -5.87 23.37 14.47
C HIS A 76 -4.95 24.30 13.66
N MET A 77 -4.45 23.84 12.52
CA MET A 77 -3.62 24.62 11.62
C MET A 77 -4.39 25.81 11.03
N GLU A 78 -5.66 25.63 10.66
CA GLU A 78 -6.55 26.74 10.25
C GLU A 78 -6.61 27.82 11.32
N ARG A 79 -6.81 27.46 12.59
CA ARG A 79 -6.84 28.43 13.70
C ARG A 79 -5.51 29.16 13.90
N GLU A 80 -4.39 28.45 13.82
CA GLU A 80 -3.07 29.10 13.97
C GLU A 80 -2.76 30.07 12.83
N ILE A 81 -3.27 29.80 11.62
CA ILE A 81 -3.19 30.72 10.49
C ILE A 81 -4.07 31.94 10.74
N ASP A 82 -5.34 31.72 11.13
CA ASP A 82 -6.28 32.81 11.44
C ASP A 82 -5.73 33.72 12.55
N ASP A 83 -5.21 33.13 13.64
CA ASP A 83 -4.61 33.88 14.76
C ASP A 83 -3.36 34.65 14.34
N ALA A 84 -2.55 34.10 13.42
CA ALA A 84 -1.37 34.78 12.88
C ALA A 84 -1.74 35.94 11.94
N GLU A 85 -2.78 35.77 11.12
CA GLU A 85 -3.32 36.82 10.26
C GLU A 85 -3.94 37.96 11.08
N GLU A 86 -4.72 37.63 12.12
CA GLU A 86 -5.27 38.61 13.05
C GLU A 86 -4.15 39.34 13.82
N SER A 87 -3.12 38.61 14.25
CA SER A 87 -1.95 39.22 14.89
C SER A 87 -1.09 40.07 13.96
N ASP A 88 -1.23 39.94 12.64
CA ASP A 88 -0.53 40.78 11.66
C ASP A 88 -1.40 41.93 11.12
N SER A 89 -2.70 41.98 11.47
CA SER A 89 -3.65 43.01 11.06
C SER A 89 -3.22 44.43 11.49
N TRP A 90 -2.62 44.59 12.67
CA TRP A 90 -2.11 45.90 13.16
C TRP A 90 -1.06 46.54 12.25
N LYS A 91 -0.40 45.76 11.36
CA LYS A 91 0.59 46.28 10.41
C LYS A 91 -0.04 46.96 9.19
N TYR A 92 -1.33 46.72 8.96
CA TYR A 92 -2.06 47.20 7.79
C TYR A 92 -3.11 48.27 8.16
N GLU A 93 -3.50 48.41 9.43
CA GLU A 93 -4.48 49.42 9.88
C GLU A 93 -3.96 50.88 9.82
N ASP A 94 -2.63 51.10 9.81
CA ASP A 94 -2.05 52.46 9.77
C ASP A 94 -1.87 53.04 8.34
N ASP A 95 -2.12 52.26 7.28
CA ASP A 95 -1.95 52.70 5.88
C ASP A 95 -3.26 53.23 5.24
N ASP A 96 -4.43 53.00 5.87
CA ASP A 96 -5.74 53.45 5.36
C ASP A 96 -6.18 54.83 5.90
N GLU A 97 -5.50 55.41 6.90
CA GLU A 97 -5.81 56.76 7.43
C GLU A 97 -5.01 57.91 6.77
N ALA A 98 -4.12 57.62 5.81
CA ALA A 98 -3.26 58.63 5.20
C ALA A 98 -3.83 59.35 3.96
N ASP A 99 -5.01 58.95 3.44
CA ASP A 99 -5.52 59.44 2.14
C ASP A 99 -6.71 60.43 2.21
N ASP A 100 -7.06 60.93 3.40
CA ASP A 100 -8.19 61.86 3.62
C ASP A 100 -7.77 63.28 4.08
N ALA A 101 -6.54 63.70 3.75
CA ALA A 101 -5.96 65.00 4.15
C ALA A 101 -5.46 65.92 3.00
N GLU A 102 -5.75 65.62 1.72
CA GLU A 102 -5.45 66.52 0.58
C GLU A 102 -6.71 66.97 -0.19
N GLY A 103 -7.76 67.35 0.53
CA GLY A 103 -9.03 67.82 -0.04
C GLY A 103 -9.61 69.06 0.63
N ARG A 104 -8.87 70.17 0.72
CA ARG A 104 -9.45 71.49 1.01
C ARG A 104 -8.69 72.65 0.38
#